data_AF-A0A5N8WHR1-F1
#
_entry.id   AF-A0A5N8WHR1-F1
#
_cell.length_a   1.000
_cell.length_b   1.000
_cell.length_c   1.000
_cell.angle_alpha   90.00
_cell.angle_beta   90.00
_cell.angle_gamma   90.00
#
_symmetry.space_group_name_H-M   'P 1'
#
loop_
_entity.id
_entity.type
_entity.pdbx_description
1 polymer ?
#
loop_
_entity_poly.entity_id
_entity_poly.type
_entity_poly.pdbx_seq_one_letter_code
_entity_poly.pdbx_strand_id
1 'polypeptide(L)'
;MFRLSREQKRELKRAEHSRAGAGVAPIDVRVPASGDGATVGGMPVAALMGEPLQATVLDYLHRLALATGHPVLATVHDERIGYAVPLEIAVDGSSQFTGEPVPV
;
A
#
# COMPACT_ATOMS: atom_id res chain seq x y z
N MET A 1 -22.61 -20.05 -24.02
CA MET A 1 -21.85 -18.88 -23.56
C MET A 1 -21.80 -18.93 -22.04
N PHE A 2 -20.64 -19.25 -21.46
CA PHE A 2 -20.48 -19.28 -20.00
C PHE A 2 -20.53 -17.85 -19.46
N ARG A 3 -21.55 -17.52 -18.67
CA ARG A 3 -21.60 -16.26 -17.92
C ARG A 3 -20.67 -16.42 -16.72
N LEU A 4 -19.53 -15.74 -16.76
CA LEU A 4 -18.60 -15.71 -15.64
C LEU A 4 -19.29 -15.10 -14.41
N SER A 5 -19.15 -15.74 -13.25
CA SER A 5 -19.65 -15.19 -11.98
C SER A 5 -18.92 -13.88 -11.63
N ARG A 6 -19.59 -12.97 -10.92
CA ARG A 6 -19.02 -11.67 -10.51
C ARG A 6 -17.73 -11.85 -9.70
N GLU A 7 -17.60 -12.93 -8.95
CA GLU A 7 -16.41 -13.28 -8.16
C GLU A 7 -15.19 -13.52 -9.06
N GLN A 8 -15.31 -14.40 -10.08
CA GLN A 8 -14.22 -14.66 -11.03
C GLN A 8 -13.82 -13.41 -11.81
N LYS A 9 -14.77 -12.51 -12.08
CA LYS A 9 -14.47 -11.23 -12.73
C LYS A 9 -13.67 -10.30 -11.81
N ARG A 10 -13.89 -10.35 -10.49
CA ARG A 10 -13.07 -9.63 -9.49
C ARG A 10 -11.68 -10.25 -9.37
N GLU A 11 -11.57 -11.57 -9.39
CA GLU A 11 -10.29 -12.29 -9.34
C GLU A 11 -9.43 -12.03 -10.57
N LEU A 12 -10.01 -12.06 -11.77
CA LEU A 12 -9.31 -11.68 -13.01
C LEU A 12 -8.83 -10.23 -12.95
N LYS A 13 -9.67 -9.31 -12.46
CA LYS A 13 -9.29 -7.90 -12.31
C LYS A 13 -8.15 -7.73 -11.31
N ARG A 14 -8.15 -8.49 -10.19
CA ARG A 14 -7.03 -8.54 -9.24
C ARG A 14 -5.77 -9.05 -9.92
N ALA A 15 -5.84 -10.18 -10.63
CA ALA A 15 -4.69 -10.77 -11.33
C ALA A 15 -4.10 -9.84 -12.41
N GLU A 16 -4.95 -9.11 -13.14
CA GLU A 16 -4.50 -8.11 -14.11
C GLU A 16 -3.86 -6.89 -13.43
N HIS A 17 -4.41 -6.42 -12.31
CA HIS A 17 -3.80 -5.32 -11.53
C HIS A 17 -2.44 -5.73 -10.93
N SER A 18 -2.36 -6.94 -10.36
CA SER A 18 -1.11 -7.52 -9.87
C SER A 18 -0.07 -7.66 -10.98
N ARG A 19 -0.50 -7.92 -12.23
CA ARG A 19 0.40 -8.03 -13.39
C ARG A 19 0.83 -6.67 -13.94
N ALA A 20 -0.01 -5.63 -13.83
CA ALA A 20 0.34 -4.26 -14.21
C ALA A 20 1.43 -3.65 -13.30
N GLY A 21 1.51 -4.09 -12.04
CA GLY A 21 2.56 -3.68 -11.09
C GLY A 21 3.88 -4.45 -11.19
N ALA A 22 3.98 -5.51 -12.01
CA ALA A 22 5.09 -6.47 -12.01
C ALA A 22 6.45 -5.93 -12.52
N GLY A 23 6.56 -4.63 -12.83
CA GLY A 23 7.82 -3.97 -13.20
C GLY A 23 8.22 -2.78 -12.31
N VAL A 24 7.37 -2.38 -11.36
CA VAL A 24 7.63 -1.26 -10.45
C VAL A 24 7.94 -1.83 -9.08
N ALA A 25 9.15 -1.57 -8.58
CA ALA A 25 9.53 -1.98 -7.23
C ALA A 25 8.55 -1.35 -6.20
N PRO A 26 7.98 -2.13 -5.27
CA PRO A 26 7.12 -1.58 -4.23
C PRO A 26 7.87 -0.52 -3.42
N ILE A 27 7.17 0.55 -3.06
CA ILE A 27 7.69 1.60 -2.19
C ILE A 27 7.87 1.02 -0.79
N ASP A 28 9.10 1.06 -0.28
CA ASP A 28 9.38 0.65 1.09
C ASP A 28 8.83 1.69 2.07
N VAL A 29 8.01 1.24 3.01
CA VAL A 29 7.52 2.06 4.11
C VAL A 29 7.99 1.43 5.40
N ARG A 30 8.63 2.21 6.28
CA ARG A 30 9.13 1.73 7.57
C ARG A 30 8.52 2.54 8.70
N VAL A 31 7.89 1.82 9.63
CA VAL A 31 7.38 2.36 10.90
C VAL A 31 8.28 1.80 12.00
N PRO A 32 9.20 2.60 12.56
CA PRO A 32 10.09 2.18 13.63
C PRO A 32 9.32 1.89 14.92
N ALA A 33 9.87 1.01 15.75
CA ALA A 33 9.28 0.61 17.03
C ALA A 33 9.02 1.81 17.98
N SER A 34 9.81 2.88 17.89
CA SER A 34 9.63 4.10 18.71
C SER A 34 8.29 4.81 18.45
N GLY A 35 7.72 4.65 17.25
CA GLY A 35 6.42 5.23 16.89
C GLY A 35 6.42 6.74 16.63
N ASP A 36 7.59 7.38 16.59
CA ASP A 36 7.73 8.84 16.40
C ASP A 36 7.49 9.33 14.96
N GLY A 37 7.32 8.42 14.01
CA GLY A 37 7.14 8.74 12.59
C GLY A 37 7.22 7.51 11.71
N ALA A 38 7.26 7.73 10.39
CA ALA A 38 7.51 6.70 9.41
C ALA A 38 8.47 7.23 8.34
N THR A 39 9.07 6.34 7.55
CA THR A 39 9.74 6.71 6.31
C THR A 39 9.05 6.06 5.13
N VAL A 40 8.86 6.79 4.04
CA VAL A 40 8.29 6.30 2.78
C VAL A 40 9.32 6.49 1.66
N GLY A 41 9.82 5.39 1.08
CA GLY A 41 10.89 5.43 0.09
C GLY A 41 12.17 6.12 0.60
N GLY A 42 12.43 6.05 1.92
CA GLY A 42 13.51 6.76 2.59
C GLY A 42 13.20 8.23 2.97
N MET A 43 12.05 8.77 2.58
CA MET A 43 11.63 10.13 2.95
C MET A 43 10.88 10.13 4.29
N PRO A 44 11.26 10.97 5.27
CA PRO A 44 10.59 11.03 6.55
C PRO A 44 9.17 11.60 6.41
N VAL A 45 8.21 10.90 7.02
CA VAL A 45 6.81 11.29 7.13
C VAL A 45 6.47 11.36 8.62
N ALA A 46 6.29 12.58 9.11
CA ALA A 46 5.88 12.84 10.48
C ALA A 46 4.34 12.87 10.55
N ALA A 47 3.77 12.19 11.54
CA ALA A 47 2.36 12.34 11.86
C ALA A 47 2.11 13.74 12.42
N LEU A 48 1.03 14.39 11.97
CA LEU A 48 0.57 15.63 12.59
C LEU A 48 0.02 15.32 14.00
N MET A 49 0.14 16.27 14.94
CA MET A 49 -0.35 16.06 16.31
C MET A 49 -1.84 15.70 16.31
N GLY A 50 -2.16 14.50 16.80
CA GLY A 50 -3.53 13.98 16.90
C GLY A 50 -4.00 13.13 15.72
N GLU A 51 -3.20 12.99 14.67
CA GLU A 51 -3.50 12.14 13.52
C GLU A 51 -2.80 10.78 13.66
N PRO A 52 -3.48 9.64 13.37
CA PRO A 52 -2.81 8.35 13.40
C PRO A 52 -1.75 8.29 12.29
N LEU A 53 -0.52 7.91 12.65
CA LEU A 53 0.59 7.75 11.71
C LEU A 53 0.23 6.96 10.45
N GLN A 54 -0.60 5.92 10.61
CA GLN A 54 -1.09 5.10 9.51
C GLN A 54 -1.87 5.92 8.48
N ALA A 55 -2.76 6.83 8.93
CA ALA A 55 -3.51 7.69 8.01
C ALA A 55 -2.58 8.62 7.25
N THR A 56 -1.63 9.26 7.94
CA THR A 56 -0.65 10.16 7.30
C THR A 56 0.20 9.43 6.26
N VAL A 57 0.62 8.19 6.53
CA VAL A 57 1.35 7.34 5.57
C VAL A 57 0.47 7.02 4.35
N LEU A 58 -0.77 6.60 4.57
CA LEU A 58 -1.70 6.28 3.48
C LEU A 58 -2.01 7.50 2.62
N ASP A 59 -2.19 8.68 3.23
CA ASP A 59 -2.39 9.95 2.52
C ASP A 59 -1.16 10.38 1.72
N TYR A 60 0.05 10.10 2.22
CA TYR A 60 1.27 10.34 1.47
C TYR A 60 1.35 9.43 0.24
N LEU A 61 1.10 8.12 0.40
CA LEU A 61 1.08 7.17 -0.71
C LEU A 61 -0.02 7.50 -1.73
N HIS A 62 -1.19 7.93 -1.27
CA HIS A 62 -2.27 8.38 -2.15
C HIS A 62 -1.88 9.62 -2.96
N ARG A 63 -1.19 10.60 -2.34
CA ARG A 63 -0.63 11.74 -3.08
C ARG A 63 0.37 11.32 -4.15
N LEU A 64 1.16 10.27 -3.92
CA LEU A 64 2.03 9.69 -4.96
C LEU A 64 1.22 9.03 -6.09
N ALA A 65 0.15 8.31 -5.77
CA ALA A 65 -0.75 7.74 -6.77
C ALA A 65 -1.39 8.84 -7.65
N LEU A 66 -1.85 9.93 -7.04
CA LEU A 66 -2.37 11.09 -7.75
C LEU A 66 -1.31 11.75 -8.63
N ALA A 67 -0.09 11.94 -8.12
CA ALA A 67 0.99 12.58 -8.85
C ALA A 67 1.48 11.75 -10.05
N THR A 68 1.50 10.42 -9.92
CA THR A 68 1.89 9.51 -11.00
C THR A 68 0.74 9.18 -11.95
N GLY A 69 -0.52 9.40 -11.53
CA GLY A 69 -1.72 9.03 -12.28
C GLY A 69 -2.00 7.53 -12.32
N HIS A 70 -1.30 6.73 -11.52
CA HIS A 70 -1.41 5.28 -11.50
C HIS A 70 -1.45 4.75 -10.05
N PRO A 71 -2.02 3.57 -9.80
CA PRO A 71 -1.92 2.91 -8.50
C PRO A 71 -0.46 2.70 -8.09
N VAL A 72 -0.16 2.85 -6.81
CA VAL A 72 1.19 2.63 -6.25
C VAL A 72 1.20 1.38 -5.39
N LEU A 73 2.25 0.57 -5.54
CA LEU A 73 2.54 -0.56 -4.66
C LEU A 73 3.43 -0.10 -3.52
N ALA A 74 3.14 -0.56 -2.30
CA ALA A 74 3.93 -0.29 -1.11
C ALA A 74 4.09 -1.55 -0.25
N THR A 75 5.19 -1.64 0.48
CA THR A 75 5.38 -2.65 1.53
C THR A 75 5.61 -1.94 2.85
N VAL A 76 4.66 -2.05 3.77
CA VAL A 76 4.71 -1.41 5.09
C VAL A 76 5.33 -2.36 6.09
N HIS A 77 6.59 -2.11 6.44
CA HIS A 77 7.30 -2.74 7.55
C HIS A 77 6.95 -2.00 8.84
N ASP A 78 6.08 -2.60 9.64
CA ASP A 78 5.74 -2.09 10.96
C ASP A 78 6.46 -2.89 12.04
N GLU A 79 7.55 -2.31 12.56
CA GLU A 79 8.38 -2.90 13.60
C GLU A 79 7.67 -2.97 14.96
N ARG A 80 6.59 -2.20 15.16
CA ARG A 80 5.82 -2.19 16.41
C ARG A 80 5.02 -3.48 16.58
N ILE A 81 4.55 -4.04 15.46
CA ILE A 81 3.79 -5.29 15.42
C ILE A 81 4.60 -6.46 14.84
N GLY A 82 5.75 -6.19 14.22
CA GLY A 82 6.64 -7.21 13.66
C GLY A 82 6.14 -7.79 12.34
N TYR A 83 5.48 -7.00 11.49
CA TYR A 83 4.98 -7.45 10.18
C TYR A 83 5.32 -6.50 9.03
N ALA A 84 5.55 -7.06 7.86
CA ALA A 84 5.53 -6.42 6.56
C ALA A 84 4.19 -6.68 5.86
N VAL A 85 3.53 -5.60 5.43
CA VAL A 85 2.22 -5.66 4.79
C VAL A 85 2.32 -5.12 3.36
N PRO A 86 2.11 -5.96 2.34
CA PRO A 86 2.06 -5.50 0.96
C PRO A 86 0.70 -4.88 0.64
N LEU A 87 0.71 -3.63 0.19
CA LEU A 87 -0.47 -2.81 -0.12
C LEU A 87 -0.40 -2.24 -1.54
N GLU A 88 -1.56 -2.03 -2.13
CA GLU A 88 -1.76 -1.17 -3.29
C GLU A 88 -2.66 -0.01 -2.90
N ILE A 89 -2.28 1.20 -3.31
CA ILE A 89 -3.04 2.42 -3.10
C ILE A 89 -3.47 2.93 -4.47
N ALA A 90 -4.78 2.97 -4.68
CA ALA A 90 -5.37 3.43 -5.92
C ALA A 90 -5.50 4.96 -5.96
N VAL A 91 -5.66 5.48 -7.18
CA VAL A 91 -5.83 6.91 -7.47
C VAL A 91 -7.15 7.46 -6.91
N ASP A 92 -8.12 6.60 -6.58
CA ASP A 92 -9.38 6.98 -5.94
C ASP A 92 -9.29 7.01 -4.40
N GLY A 93 -8.13 6.71 -3.83
CA GLY A 93 -7.89 6.70 -2.38
C GLY A 93 -8.21 5.35 -1.72
N SER A 94 -8.74 4.38 -2.47
CA SER A 94 -8.89 3.03 -1.95
C SER A 94 -7.53 2.36 -1.75
N SER A 95 -7.43 1.53 -0.70
CA SER A 95 -6.24 0.72 -0.43
C SER A 95 -6.65 -0.74 -0.27
N GLN A 96 -5.79 -1.64 -0.73
CA GLN A 96 -6.05 -3.07 -0.72
C GLN A 96 -4.76 -3.88 -0.52
N PHE A 97 -4.87 -5.01 0.18
CA PHE A 97 -3.75 -5.93 0.33
C PHE A 97 -3.44 -6.61 -1.00
N THR A 98 -2.17 -6.67 -1.35
CA THR A 98 -1.69 -7.36 -2.56
C THR A 98 -1.05 -8.71 -2.26
N GLY A 99 -0.92 -9.04 -0.98
CA GLY A 99 -0.40 -10.31 -0.48
C GLY A 99 -0.70 -10.48 1.00
N GLU A 100 -0.26 -11.60 1.55
CA GLU A 100 -0.39 -11.87 2.98
C GLU A 100 0.61 -11.03 3.78
N PRO A 101 0.24 -10.55 4.98
CA PRO A 101 1.19 -10.00 5.93
C PRO A 101 2.27 -11.04 6.28
N VAL A 102 3.54 -10.63 6.23
CA VAL A 102 4.69 -11.50 6.51
C VAL A 102 5.37 -11.02 7.80
N PRO A 103 5.73 -11.89 8.74
CA PRO A 103 6.50 -11.48 9.92
C PRO A 103 7.89 -10.95 9.52
N VAL A 104 8.37 -9.92 10.20
CA VAL A 104 9.70 -9.28 9.97
C VAL A 104 10.63 -9.38 11.16
#